data_AF-A0AAV5XIS7-F1
#
_entry.id   AF-A0AAV5XIS7-F1
#
_cell.length_a   1.000
_cell.length_b   1.000
_cell.length_c   1.000
_cell.angle_alpha   90.00
_cell.angle_beta   90.00
_cell.angle_gamma   90.00
#
_symmetry.space_group_name_H-M   'P 1'
#
loop_
_entity.id
_entity.type
_entity.pdbx_description
1 polymer ?
#
loop_
_entity_poly.entity_id
_entity_poly.type
_entity_poly.pdbx_seq_one_letter_code
_entity_poly.pdbx_strand_id
1 'polypeptide(L)'
;MQTPGLLRVRAATRWTALALLLALGSGIAAATSAPRTLSPGAPASSPAEAEATIEAVTPELLRLVERARRAPADGAVITLLDQLLVERRQALEYLLETSPEAALRHATLARERQRFPPAVRANLEERVQIEGTVEVFHEDGFGGSRYVYRLRDRGASWKLYLTGPPPGWLTGQRVRIRGLRIGGAVVADDTGAESRGVVP
;
A
#
# COMPACT_ATOMS: atom_id res chain seq x y z
N MET A 1 -38.88 -64.53 -42.34
CA MET A 1 -37.41 -64.57 -42.38
C MET A 1 -36.90 -63.96 -41.08
N GLN A 2 -36.09 -64.74 -40.35
CA GLN A 2 -35.28 -64.40 -39.16
C GLN A 2 -35.97 -63.76 -37.91
N THR A 3 -36.39 -64.64 -37.00
CA THR A 3 -36.03 -64.58 -35.56
C THR A 3 -34.55 -65.02 -35.37
N PRO A 4 -33.89 -65.01 -34.19
CA PRO A 4 -34.32 -64.67 -32.81
C PRO A 4 -33.28 -63.81 -32.02
N GLY A 5 -33.51 -63.58 -30.72
CA GLY A 5 -32.45 -63.10 -29.81
C GLY A 5 -32.90 -62.81 -28.37
N LEU A 6 -33.34 -63.84 -27.65
CA LEU A 6 -33.80 -63.79 -26.27
C LEU A 6 -32.64 -63.74 -25.24
N LEU A 7 -32.95 -63.13 -24.07
CA LEU A 7 -32.61 -63.58 -22.71
C LEU A 7 -31.12 -63.59 -22.27
N ARG A 8 -30.77 -62.73 -21.29
CA ARG A 8 -30.80 -63.05 -19.84
C ARG A 8 -30.03 -62.01 -19.00
N VAL A 9 -30.76 -61.38 -18.09
CA VAL A 9 -30.22 -60.72 -16.89
C VAL A 9 -29.86 -61.80 -15.88
N ARG A 10 -28.57 -61.90 -15.51
CA ARG A 10 -28.09 -62.44 -14.23
C ARG A 10 -26.72 -61.84 -13.94
N ALA A 11 -26.63 -60.95 -12.95
CA ALA A 11 -25.35 -60.60 -12.33
C ALA A 11 -25.46 -60.96 -10.84
N ALA A 12 -24.80 -62.06 -10.48
CA ALA A 12 -24.56 -62.47 -9.11
C ALA A 12 -23.04 -62.51 -8.87
N THR A 13 -22.60 -61.64 -7.99
CA THR A 13 -21.58 -61.80 -6.93
C THR A 13 -20.38 -62.73 -7.16
N ARG A 14 -19.16 -62.17 -7.01
CA ARG A 14 -18.04 -62.60 -6.13
C ARG A 14 -16.76 -61.80 -6.47
N TRP A 15 -16.25 -60.97 -5.56
CA TRP A 15 -15.07 -61.20 -4.70
C TRP A 15 -13.77 -61.51 -5.45
N THR A 16 -12.87 -60.54 -5.53
CA THR A 16 -11.41 -60.74 -5.44
C THR A 16 -10.73 -59.46 -4.97
N ALA A 17 -9.96 -59.59 -3.89
CA ALA A 17 -9.00 -58.60 -3.45
C ALA A 17 -7.87 -58.48 -4.47
N LEU A 18 -7.44 -57.25 -4.77
CA LEU A 18 -6.20 -57.00 -5.48
C LEU A 18 -5.51 -55.80 -4.82
N ALA A 19 -4.47 -56.10 -4.04
CA ALA A 19 -3.45 -55.13 -3.70
C ALA A 19 -2.60 -54.88 -4.95
N LEU A 20 -2.46 -53.61 -5.36
CA LEU A 20 -1.40 -53.21 -6.27
C LEU A 20 -0.96 -51.78 -5.94
N LEU A 21 0.29 -51.65 -5.52
CA LEU A 21 1.04 -50.40 -5.44
C LEU A 21 0.99 -49.70 -6.79
N LEU A 22 0.59 -48.43 -6.80
CA LEU A 22 0.97 -47.49 -7.84
C LEU A 22 1.55 -46.23 -7.20
N ALA A 23 2.80 -45.99 -7.53
CA ALA A 23 3.56 -44.80 -7.18
C ALA A 23 2.87 -43.56 -7.76
N LEU A 24 2.44 -42.64 -6.88
CA LEU A 24 2.15 -41.27 -7.26
C LEU A 24 3.36 -40.40 -6.90
N GLY A 25 4.31 -40.31 -7.83
CA GLY A 25 5.10 -39.10 -7.98
C GLY A 25 4.22 -38.07 -8.69
N SER A 26 3.87 -36.98 -8.01
CA SER A 26 3.20 -35.83 -8.63
C SER A 26 3.98 -34.58 -8.29
N GLY A 27 4.26 -33.81 -9.34
CA GLY A 27 5.35 -32.86 -9.47
C GLY A 27 5.35 -31.75 -8.43
N ILE A 28 6.53 -31.48 -7.90
CA ILE A 28 6.88 -30.18 -7.32
C ILE A 28 6.88 -29.20 -8.48
N ALA A 29 5.83 -28.39 -8.60
CA ALA A 29 5.84 -27.23 -9.48
C ALA A 29 6.83 -26.22 -8.90
N ALA A 30 8.05 -26.19 -9.46
CA ALA A 30 8.98 -25.11 -9.24
C ALA A 30 8.35 -23.84 -9.83
N ALA A 31 7.87 -22.94 -8.96
CA ALA A 31 7.50 -21.60 -9.34
C ALA A 31 8.77 -20.85 -9.77
N THR A 32 9.09 -20.91 -11.05
CA THR A 32 10.14 -20.10 -11.65
C THR A 32 9.67 -18.65 -11.60
N SER A 33 10.16 -17.89 -10.63
CA SER A 33 9.97 -16.44 -10.57
C SER A 33 10.73 -15.81 -11.75
N ALA A 34 10.01 -15.45 -12.80
CA ALA A 34 10.57 -14.67 -13.89
C ALA A 34 11.04 -13.29 -13.37
N PRO A 35 12.16 -12.74 -13.89
CA PRO A 35 12.58 -11.39 -13.56
C PRO A 35 11.51 -10.39 -14.01
N ARG A 36 10.90 -9.68 -13.05
CA ARG A 36 9.99 -8.57 -13.33
C ARG A 36 10.77 -7.42 -13.96
N THR A 37 10.50 -7.15 -15.23
CA THR A 37 10.77 -5.85 -15.84
C THR A 37 9.80 -4.83 -15.24
N LEU A 38 10.25 -4.06 -14.25
CA LEU A 38 9.54 -2.87 -13.79
C LEU A 38 9.44 -1.90 -14.98
N SER A 39 8.22 -1.64 -15.46
CA SER A 39 7.99 -0.56 -16.42
C SER A 39 8.04 0.74 -15.64
N PRO A 40 9.00 1.64 -15.91
CA PRO A 40 9.10 2.89 -15.16
C PRO A 40 7.84 3.73 -15.39
N GLY A 41 7.11 4.06 -14.32
CA GLY A 41 6.05 5.06 -14.32
C GLY A 41 4.60 4.57 -14.44
N ALA A 42 4.33 3.27 -14.40
CA ALA A 42 2.96 2.79 -14.23
C ALA A 42 2.54 2.91 -12.75
N PRO A 43 1.35 3.48 -12.43
CA PRO A 43 0.87 3.50 -11.06
C PRO A 43 0.64 2.08 -10.55
N ALA A 44 0.97 1.84 -9.27
CA ALA A 44 0.76 0.55 -8.65
C ALA A 44 -0.73 0.15 -8.72
N SER A 45 -0.98 -1.11 -9.09
CA SER A 45 -2.34 -1.66 -9.24
C SER A 45 -2.72 -2.59 -8.08
N SER A 46 -1.79 -2.85 -7.16
CA SER A 46 -2.01 -3.65 -5.96
C SER A 46 -1.13 -3.20 -4.80
N PRO A 47 -1.51 -3.46 -3.53
CA PRO A 47 -0.67 -3.12 -2.38
C PRO A 47 0.71 -3.78 -2.43
N ALA A 48 0.78 -5.06 -2.83
CA ALA A 48 2.03 -5.80 -2.94
C ALA A 48 2.97 -5.22 -4.01
N GLU A 49 2.43 -4.68 -5.11
CA GLU A 49 3.23 -3.98 -6.12
C GLU A 49 3.75 -2.65 -5.60
N ALA A 50 2.92 -1.87 -4.89
CA ALA A 50 3.34 -0.62 -4.28
C ALA A 50 4.46 -0.83 -3.24
N GLU A 51 4.33 -1.82 -2.36
CA GLU A 51 5.39 -2.21 -1.41
C GLU A 51 6.67 -2.61 -2.14
N ALA A 52 6.59 -3.43 -3.19
CA ALA A 52 7.75 -3.85 -3.97
C ALA A 52 8.45 -2.66 -4.67
N THR A 53 7.71 -1.70 -5.23
CA THR A 53 8.27 -0.48 -5.82
C THR A 53 9.02 0.35 -4.77
N ILE A 54 8.41 0.55 -3.60
CA ILE A 54 9.04 1.26 -2.47
C ILE A 54 10.33 0.55 -2.07
N GLU A 55 10.32 -0.77 -1.90
CA GLU A 55 11.48 -1.57 -1.49
C GLU A 55 12.60 -1.56 -2.53
N ALA A 56 12.27 -1.56 -3.82
CA ALA A 56 13.25 -1.48 -4.90
C ALA A 56 13.91 -0.10 -5.00
N VAL A 57 13.12 0.98 -4.90
CA VAL A 57 13.59 2.36 -5.14
C VAL A 57 14.33 2.95 -3.94
N THR A 58 13.98 2.55 -2.71
CA THR A 58 14.55 3.17 -1.49
C THR A 58 16.07 3.01 -1.36
N PRO A 59 16.67 1.81 -1.57
CA PRO A 59 18.12 1.64 -1.51
C PRO A 59 18.85 2.44 -2.60
N GLU A 60 18.25 2.55 -3.79
CA GLU A 60 18.79 3.35 -4.90
C GLU A 60 18.86 4.84 -4.53
N LEU A 61 17.75 5.38 -3.99
CA LEU A 61 17.69 6.76 -3.50
C LEU A 61 18.78 7.04 -2.47
N LEU A 62 18.92 6.17 -1.46
CA LEU A 62 19.93 6.34 -0.42
C LEU A 62 21.36 6.29 -0.96
N ARG A 63 21.63 5.41 -1.94
CA ARG A 63 22.93 5.36 -2.63
C ARG A 63 23.21 6.64 -3.42
N LEU A 64 22.23 7.13 -4.18
CA LEU A 64 22.36 8.35 -4.98
C LEU A 64 22.57 9.58 -4.11
N VAL A 65 21.83 9.73 -3.02
CA VAL A 65 22.02 10.82 -2.05
C VAL A 65 23.42 10.77 -1.44
N GLU A 66 23.90 9.58 -1.06
CA GLU A 66 25.23 9.47 -0.48
C GLU A 66 26.34 9.82 -1.49
N ARG A 67 26.17 9.45 -2.77
CA ARG A 67 27.05 9.89 -3.86
C ARG A 67 27.01 11.42 -4.04
N ALA A 68 25.82 12.00 -4.08
CA ALA A 68 25.56 13.43 -4.20
C ALA A 68 26.08 14.27 -3.03
N ARG A 69 26.38 13.65 -1.89
CA ARG A 69 27.00 14.33 -0.73
C ARG A 69 28.53 14.38 -0.81
N ARG A 70 29.15 13.46 -1.55
CA ARG A 70 30.62 13.37 -1.68
C ARG A 70 31.17 14.25 -2.80
N ALA A 71 30.34 14.57 -3.78
CA ALA A 71 30.64 15.49 -4.86
C ALA A 71 29.37 16.28 -5.19
N PRO A 72 29.48 17.52 -5.70
CA PRO A 72 28.32 18.28 -6.14
C PRO A 72 27.47 17.44 -7.10
N ALA A 73 26.18 17.27 -6.76
CA ALA A 73 25.25 16.63 -7.69
C ALA A 73 25.12 17.50 -8.93
N ASP A 74 25.38 16.91 -10.10
CA ASP A 74 25.04 17.53 -11.36
C ASP A 74 23.52 17.48 -11.60
N GLY A 75 23.05 18.20 -12.61
CA GLY A 75 21.61 18.26 -12.93
C GLY A 75 21.00 16.88 -13.25
N ALA A 76 21.80 15.94 -13.77
CA ALA A 76 21.34 14.60 -14.10
C ALA A 76 21.05 13.79 -12.83
N VAL A 77 21.91 13.86 -11.82
CA VAL A 77 21.69 13.21 -10.52
C VAL A 77 20.46 13.79 -9.82
N ILE A 78 20.26 15.12 -9.87
CA ILE A 78 19.05 15.74 -9.28
C ILE A 78 17.79 15.27 -10.00
N THR A 79 17.82 15.19 -11.33
CA THR A 79 16.67 14.70 -12.12
C THR A 79 16.32 13.25 -11.80
N LEU A 80 17.33 12.38 -11.68
CA LEU A 80 17.12 10.98 -11.33
C LEU A 80 16.57 10.82 -9.90
N LEU A 81 17.10 11.58 -8.94
CA LEU A 81 16.57 11.61 -7.58
C LEU A 81 15.10 12.03 -7.56
N ASP A 82 14.74 13.04 -8.34
CA ASP A 82 13.37 13.52 -8.42
C ASP A 82 12.42 12.45 -8.96
N GLN A 83 12.77 11.81 -10.08
CA GLN A 83 11.98 10.73 -10.69
C GLN A 83 11.72 9.58 -9.72
N LEU A 84 12.77 9.09 -9.06
CA LEU A 84 12.66 8.00 -8.09
C LEU A 84 11.84 8.40 -6.85
N LEU A 85 11.96 9.65 -6.39
CA LEU A 85 11.15 10.14 -5.28
C LEU A 85 9.68 10.30 -5.66
N VAL A 86 9.37 10.73 -6.89
CA VAL A 86 8.00 10.80 -7.40
C VAL A 86 7.38 9.39 -7.46
N GLU A 87 8.10 8.42 -8.02
CA GLU A 87 7.66 7.03 -8.11
C GLU A 87 7.38 6.44 -6.72
N ARG A 88 8.32 6.62 -5.79
CA ARG A 88 8.15 6.18 -4.40
C ARG A 88 6.95 6.86 -3.73
N ARG A 89 6.77 8.17 -3.92
CA ARG A 89 5.64 8.92 -3.34
C ARG A 89 4.31 8.39 -3.86
N GLN A 90 4.19 8.14 -5.16
CA GLN A 90 2.96 7.61 -5.76
C GLN A 90 2.61 6.23 -5.19
N ALA A 91 3.61 5.36 -5.01
CA ALA A 91 3.40 4.06 -4.36
C ALA A 91 2.94 4.22 -2.89
N LEU A 92 3.51 5.17 -2.14
CA LEU A 92 3.05 5.47 -0.77
C LEU A 92 1.63 6.06 -0.74
N GLU A 93 1.28 6.92 -1.69
CA GLU A 93 -0.08 7.49 -1.81
C GLU A 93 -1.10 6.39 -2.12
N TYR A 94 -0.74 5.42 -2.97
CA TYR A 94 -1.57 4.23 -3.21
C TYR A 94 -1.73 3.39 -1.94
N LEU A 95 -0.65 3.17 -1.18
CA LEU A 95 -0.74 2.48 0.11
C LEU A 95 -1.56 3.27 1.12
N LEU A 96 -1.52 4.61 1.14
CA LEU A 96 -2.37 5.38 2.04
C LEU A 96 -3.86 5.10 1.80
N GLU A 97 -4.26 4.91 0.54
CA GLU A 97 -5.66 4.62 0.19
C GLU A 97 -6.09 3.20 0.49
N THR A 98 -5.16 2.24 0.39
CA THR A 98 -5.49 0.80 0.44
C THR A 98 -5.05 0.12 1.75
N SER A 99 -4.00 0.62 2.39
CA SER A 99 -3.44 0.15 3.66
C SER A 99 -2.62 1.27 4.34
N PRO A 100 -3.26 2.21 5.08
CA PRO A 100 -2.58 3.30 5.77
C PRO A 100 -1.43 2.84 6.68
N GLU A 101 -1.60 1.69 7.33
CA GLU A 101 -0.59 1.07 8.18
C GLU A 101 0.66 0.67 7.39
N ALA A 102 0.49 0.09 6.18
CA ALA A 102 1.62 -0.24 5.30
C ALA A 102 2.35 1.03 4.86
N ALA A 103 1.62 2.06 4.44
CA ALA A 103 2.23 3.34 4.09
C ALA A 103 3.08 3.90 5.24
N LEU A 104 2.57 3.85 6.48
CA LEU A 104 3.29 4.33 7.66
C LEU A 104 4.56 3.51 7.94
N ARG A 105 4.50 2.17 7.81
CA ARG A 105 5.70 1.30 7.95
C ARG A 105 6.77 1.63 6.92
N HIS A 106 6.36 1.93 5.69
CA HIS A 106 7.28 2.21 4.59
C HIS A 106 7.76 3.66 4.52
N ALA A 107 7.10 4.62 5.18
CA ALA A 107 7.44 6.06 5.18
C ALA A 107 8.70 6.39 6.02
N THR A 108 9.83 5.78 5.67
CA THR A 108 11.08 5.81 6.43
C THR A 108 11.95 7.04 6.17
N LEU A 109 11.85 7.67 5.00
CA LEU A 109 12.74 8.75 4.59
C LEU A 109 12.46 10.10 5.29
N ALA A 110 11.37 10.22 6.06
CA ALA A 110 11.05 11.43 6.82
C ALA A 110 12.20 11.86 7.77
N ARG A 111 12.94 10.91 8.35
CA ARG A 111 14.11 11.20 9.21
C ARG A 111 15.31 11.69 8.41
N GLU A 112 15.39 11.32 7.15
CA GLU A 112 16.54 11.55 6.28
C GLU A 112 16.33 12.74 5.35
N ARG A 113 15.15 13.36 5.37
CA ARG A 113 14.75 14.49 4.50
C ARG A 113 15.82 15.57 4.35
N GLN A 114 16.56 15.90 5.41
CA GLN A 114 17.61 16.91 5.37
C GLN A 114 18.87 16.48 4.59
N ARG A 115 19.10 15.18 4.42
CA ARG A 115 20.20 14.62 3.62
C ARG A 115 19.98 14.79 2.12
N PHE A 116 18.71 14.95 1.70
CA PHE A 116 18.37 15.14 0.29
C PHE A 116 18.60 16.59 -0.16
N PRO A 117 18.97 16.81 -1.44
CA PRO A 117 19.05 18.15 -2.02
C PRO A 117 17.73 18.93 -1.88
N PRO A 118 17.76 20.25 -1.60
CA PRO A 118 16.54 21.04 -1.41
C PRO A 118 15.51 20.91 -2.54
N ALA A 119 15.98 20.83 -3.79
CA ALA A 119 15.15 20.75 -4.98
C ALA A 119 14.18 19.56 -4.98
N VAL A 120 14.53 18.44 -4.34
CA VAL A 120 13.73 17.20 -4.38
C VAL A 120 12.99 16.92 -3.07
N ARG A 121 13.18 17.73 -2.03
CA ARG A 121 12.58 17.50 -0.69
C ARG A 121 11.05 17.51 -0.72
N ALA A 122 10.44 18.21 -1.66
CA ALA A 122 8.98 18.27 -1.78
C ALA A 122 8.34 16.89 -2.01
N ASN A 123 9.07 15.93 -2.58
CA ASN A 123 8.59 14.58 -2.85
C ASN A 123 8.81 13.58 -1.69
N LEU A 124 9.50 14.01 -0.62
CA LEU A 124 9.72 13.20 0.58
C LEU A 124 8.59 13.35 1.58
N GLU A 125 8.44 12.36 2.44
CA GLU A 125 7.54 12.44 3.58
C GLU A 125 8.06 13.46 4.61
N GLU A 126 7.15 13.99 5.43
CA GLU A 126 7.48 14.98 6.44
C GLU A 126 6.72 14.73 7.74
N ARG A 127 7.42 14.77 8.88
CA ARG A 127 6.73 14.77 10.17
C ARG A 127 6.05 16.11 10.38
N VAL A 128 4.75 16.04 10.67
CA VAL A 128 3.93 17.23 10.86
C VAL A 128 3.15 17.12 12.16
N GLN A 129 2.89 18.28 12.75
CA GLN A 129 1.90 18.47 13.79
C GLN A 129 0.96 19.57 13.31
N ILE A 130 -0.29 19.22 13.05
CA ILE A 130 -1.28 20.13 12.48
C ILE A 130 -2.42 20.25 13.48
N GLU A 131 -2.77 21.48 13.83
CA GLU A 131 -3.99 21.77 14.56
C GLU A 131 -5.00 22.37 13.58
N GLY A 132 -6.23 21.87 13.60
CA GLY A 132 -7.25 22.29 12.66
C GLY A 132 -8.64 21.82 13.03
N THR A 133 -9.57 22.03 12.12
CA THR A 133 -10.95 21.57 12.24
C THR A 133 -11.14 20.32 11.38
N VAL A 134 -11.69 19.26 11.96
CA VAL A 134 -11.96 18.02 11.22
C VAL A 134 -13.30 18.10 10.50
N GLU A 135 -13.34 17.55 9.29
CA GLU A 135 -14.55 17.29 8.52
C GLU A 135 -14.68 15.79 8.34
N VAL A 136 -15.82 15.25 8.74
CA VAL A 136 -16.16 13.83 8.65
C VAL A 136 -17.22 13.67 7.58
N PHE A 137 -16.89 12.87 6.55
CA PHE A 137 -17.79 12.54 5.45
C PHE A 137 -18.17 11.08 5.52
N HIS A 138 -19.43 10.77 5.25
CA HIS A 138 -19.90 9.41 5.03
C HIS A 138 -19.97 9.18 3.51
N GLU A 139 -19.11 8.31 2.99
CA GLU A 139 -19.14 7.89 1.59
C GLU A 139 -19.93 6.59 1.49
N ASP A 140 -21.03 6.62 0.74
CA ASP A 140 -21.82 5.44 0.40
C ASP A 140 -21.47 5.01 -1.04
N GLY A 141 -21.14 3.73 -1.22
CA GLY A 141 -20.83 3.16 -2.53
C GLY A 141 -21.30 1.71 -2.66
N PHE A 142 -21.21 1.17 -3.87
CA PHE A 142 -21.59 -0.22 -4.16
C PHE A 142 -20.82 -1.26 -3.32
N GLY A 143 -19.61 -0.93 -2.86
CA GLY A 143 -18.78 -1.77 -2.01
C GLY A 143 -19.02 -1.59 -0.50
N GLY A 144 -20.00 -0.78 -0.11
CA GLY A 144 -20.30 -0.44 1.29
C GLY A 144 -20.08 1.03 1.60
N SER A 145 -20.24 1.36 2.87
CA SER A 145 -20.11 2.72 3.41
C SER A 145 -18.82 2.87 4.20
N ARG A 146 -18.17 4.03 4.11
CA ARG A 146 -16.98 4.34 4.90
C ARG A 146 -16.91 5.81 5.31
N TYR A 147 -16.21 6.08 6.40
CA TYR A 147 -15.90 7.45 6.81
C TYR A 147 -14.62 7.95 6.14
N VAL A 148 -14.66 9.19 5.66
CA VAL A 148 -13.51 9.92 5.15
C VAL A 148 -13.30 11.17 5.99
N TYR A 149 -12.04 11.39 6.38
CA TYR A 149 -11.65 12.50 7.24
C TYR A 149 -10.86 13.53 6.44
N ARG A 150 -11.17 14.81 6.62
CA ARG A 150 -10.33 15.91 6.18
C ARG A 150 -9.99 16.81 7.35
N LEU A 151 -8.79 17.37 7.34
CA LEU A 151 -8.36 18.38 8.30
C LEU A 151 -8.21 19.72 7.57
N ARG A 152 -8.84 20.77 8.10
CA ARG A 152 -8.71 22.14 7.59
C ARG A 152 -7.97 23.03 8.57
N ASP A 153 -6.99 23.79 8.07
CA ASP A 153 -6.33 24.88 8.79
C ASP A 153 -5.97 26.02 7.82
N ARG A 154 -6.30 27.26 8.17
CA ARG A 154 -5.92 28.49 7.43
C ARG A 154 -6.06 28.41 5.89
N GLY A 155 -7.15 27.80 5.41
CA GLY A 155 -7.43 27.65 3.97
C GLY A 155 -6.73 26.46 3.29
N ALA A 156 -5.87 25.73 4.00
CA ALA A 156 -5.34 24.45 3.56
C ALA A 156 -6.26 23.29 4.02
N SER A 157 -6.28 22.21 3.23
CA SER A 157 -7.06 21.01 3.50
C SER A 157 -6.22 19.78 3.19
N TRP A 158 -6.22 18.80 4.10
CA TRP A 158 -5.53 17.53 3.91
C TRP A 158 -6.51 16.37 4.09
N LYS A 159 -6.37 15.34 3.25
CA LYS A 159 -7.03 14.04 3.51
C LYS A 159 -6.30 13.36 4.66
N LEU A 160 -7.06 12.87 5.64
CA LEU A 160 -6.52 12.25 6.84
C LEU A 160 -6.78 10.75 6.80
N TYR A 161 -5.71 9.98 6.99
CA TYR A 161 -5.76 8.53 7.15
C TYR A 161 -5.42 8.17 8.60
N LEU A 162 -6.13 7.18 9.13
CA LEU A 162 -5.98 6.69 10.49
C LEU A 162 -5.50 5.24 10.43
N THR A 163 -4.53 4.89 11.27
CA THR A 163 -4.00 3.52 11.39
C THR A 163 -4.61 2.76 12.58
N GLY A 164 -5.54 3.38 13.28
CA GLY A 164 -6.21 2.83 14.45
C GLY A 164 -7.73 3.01 14.33
N PRO A 165 -8.49 2.60 15.36
CA PRO A 165 -9.93 2.77 15.37
C PRO A 165 -10.30 4.25 15.17
N PRO A 166 -11.35 4.54 14.38
CA PRO A 166 -11.74 5.91 14.13
C PRO A 166 -12.12 6.57 15.46
N PRO A 167 -11.50 7.72 15.79
CA PRO A 167 -11.92 8.50 16.93
C PRO A 167 -13.35 8.98 16.67
N GLY A 168 -14.18 9.06 17.71
CA GLY A 168 -15.57 9.55 17.65
C GLY A 168 -15.67 11.06 17.37
N TRP A 169 -14.86 11.56 16.44
CA TRP A 169 -14.83 12.96 16.04
C TRP A 169 -16.09 13.36 15.31
N LEU A 170 -16.50 14.60 15.55
CA LEU A 170 -17.59 15.25 14.84
C LEU A 170 -17.04 16.31 13.89
N THR A 171 -17.71 16.51 12.76
CA THR A 171 -17.40 17.65 11.87
C THR A 171 -17.47 18.96 12.66
N GLY A 172 -16.49 19.84 12.44
CA GLY A 172 -16.38 21.11 13.17
C GLY A 172 -15.57 21.02 14.46
N GLN A 173 -15.20 19.81 14.89
CA GLN A 173 -14.36 19.63 16.08
C GLN A 173 -12.91 20.08 15.81
N ARG A 174 -12.34 20.82 16.76
CA ARG A 174 -10.91 21.14 16.74
C ARG A 174 -10.10 19.97 17.26
N VAL A 175 -9.13 19.56 16.45
CA VAL A 175 -8.23 18.44 16.75
C VAL A 175 -6.80 18.88 16.50
N ARG A 176 -5.89 18.26 17.24
CA ARG A 176 -4.46 18.31 16.93
C ARG A 176 -4.05 16.93 16.47
N ILE A 177 -3.38 16.87 15.32
CA ILE A 177 -2.90 15.64 14.69
C ILE A 177 -1.38 15.67 14.68
N ARG A 178 -0.75 14.59 15.16
CA ARG A 178 0.65 14.27 14.86
C ARG A 178 0.69 13.13 13.85
N GLY A 179 1.64 13.19 12.92
CA GLY A 179 1.71 12.18 11.88
C GLY A 179 2.77 12.45 10.81
N LEU A 180 2.61 11.75 9.69
CA LEU A 180 3.43 11.92 8.49
C LEU A 180 2.58 12.50 7.36
N ARG A 181 3.09 13.58 6.76
CA ARG A 181 2.58 14.11 5.50
C ARG A 181 3.27 13.42 4.34
N ILE A 182 2.48 12.88 3.42
CA ILE A 182 2.92 12.24 2.18
C ILE A 182 2.08 12.88 1.06
N GLY A 183 2.75 13.66 0.20
CA GLY A 183 2.06 14.45 -0.81
C GLY A 183 0.98 15.36 -0.20
N GLY A 184 -0.25 15.22 -0.70
CA GLY A 184 -1.43 16.00 -0.24
C GLY A 184 -2.15 15.42 0.98
N ALA A 185 -1.67 14.32 1.55
CA ALA A 185 -2.34 13.61 2.64
C ALA A 185 -1.51 13.54 3.91
N VAL A 186 -2.19 13.27 5.02
CA VAL A 186 -1.59 13.04 6.33
C VAL A 186 -2.06 11.69 6.86
N VAL A 187 -1.14 10.88 7.34
CA VAL A 187 -1.44 9.69 8.15
C VAL A 187 -1.14 10.01 9.61
N ALA A 188 -2.15 9.87 10.47
CA ALA A 188 -2.01 10.09 11.90
C ALA A 188 -1.19 8.97 12.54
N ASP A 189 -0.37 9.32 13.54
CA ASP A 189 0.21 8.32 14.43
C ASP A 189 -0.80 7.91 15.52
N ASP A 190 -0.67 6.69 16.03
CA ASP A 190 -1.61 6.06 17.00
C ASP A 190 -1.71 6.82 18.35
N THR A 191 -0.85 7.82 18.55
CA THR A 191 -0.77 8.67 19.76
C THR A 191 -1.16 10.13 19.50
N GLY A 192 -1.61 10.47 18.30
CA GLY A 192 -1.62 11.85 17.81
C GLY A 192 -2.98 12.51 17.71
N ALA A 193 -4.07 11.79 17.94
CA ALA A 193 -5.44 12.23 17.74
C ALA A 193 -6.08 12.78 19.04
N GLU A 194 -5.54 13.87 19.59
CA GLU A 194 -6.09 14.48 20.80
C GLU A 194 -7.25 15.43 20.45
N SER A 195 -8.44 15.12 20.97
CA SER A 195 -9.55 16.06 21.01
C SER A 195 -9.31 17.10 22.09
N ARG A 196 -9.28 18.38 21.74
CA ARG A 196 -9.52 19.43 22.72
C ARG A 196 -11.02 19.64 22.77
N GLY A 197 -11.64 19.21 23.88
CA GLY A 197 -13.07 19.41 24.13
C GLY A 197 -13.46 20.86 23.89
N VAL A 198 -14.65 21.05 23.31
CA VAL A 198 -15.28 22.36 23.21
C VAL A 198 -15.53 22.83 24.65
N VAL A 199 -14.89 23.92 25.05
CA VAL A 199 -15.30 24.65 26.26
C VAL A 199 -16.64 25.32 25.90
N PRO A 200 -17.73 25.06 26.64
CA PRO A 200 -19.03 25.67 26.41
C PRO A 200 -19.00 27.19 26.57
#